data_AF-A0A929K374-F1
#
_entry.id   AF-A0A929K374-F1
#
_cell.length_a   1.000
_cell.length_b   1.000
_cell.length_c   1.000
_cell.angle_alpha   90.00
_cell.angle_beta   90.00
_cell.angle_gamma   90.00
#
_symmetry.space_group_name_H-M   'P 1'
#
loop_
_entity.id
_entity.type
_entity.pdbx_description
1 polymer ?
#
loop_
_entity_poly.entity_id
_entity_poly.type
_entity_poly.pdbx_seq_one_letter_code
_entity_poly.pdbx_strand_id
1 'polypeptide(L)'
;MEAKSIEFPIYEVLEKKEIISEEREYELLEFLDNNEGLNVYQLSKRLGWDKNLVGYYVSRLEKKNLVRIEIENNEKKIYINRES
;
A
#
# COMPACT_ATOMS: atom_id res chain seq x y z
N MET A 1 30.53 30.90 -20.86
CA MET A 1 29.80 29.63 -20.88
C MET A 1 28.97 29.59 -19.62
N GLU A 2 27.69 29.97 -19.70
CA GLU A 2 26.78 29.90 -18.56
C GLU A 2 26.40 28.44 -18.29
N ALA A 3 26.62 27.99 -17.05
CA ALA A 3 26.04 26.75 -16.57
C ALA A 3 24.53 26.96 -16.45
N LYS A 4 23.75 26.26 -17.28
CA LYS A 4 22.30 26.13 -17.04
C LYS A 4 22.12 25.26 -15.81
N SER A 5 21.81 25.87 -14.68
CA SER A 5 21.27 25.18 -13.50
C SER A 5 19.97 24.49 -13.92
N ILE A 6 19.98 23.15 -13.96
CA ILE A 6 18.77 22.35 -14.18
C ILE A 6 18.05 22.27 -12.84
N GLU A 7 17.42 23.36 -12.41
CA GLU A 7 16.38 23.28 -11.38
C GLU A 7 15.10 22.86 -12.10
N PHE A 8 14.74 21.57 -12.01
CA PHE A 8 13.41 20.91 -12.12
C PHE A 8 13.60 19.46 -12.63
N PRO A 9 12.96 18.40 -12.06
CA PRO A 9 11.76 18.42 -11.22
C PRO A 9 11.75 17.34 -10.10
N ILE A 10 12.38 17.59 -8.94
CA ILE A 10 12.22 16.67 -7.79
C ILE A 10 10.75 16.62 -7.34
N TYR A 11 10.05 17.77 -7.38
CA TYR A 11 8.65 17.88 -6.97
C TYR A 11 7.70 17.00 -7.82
N GLU A 12 7.85 16.99 -9.15
CA GLU A 12 7.01 16.18 -10.05
C GLU A 12 7.20 14.67 -9.82
N VAL A 13 8.44 14.24 -9.54
CA VAL A 13 8.73 12.83 -9.19
C VAL A 13 8.11 12.44 -7.86
N LEU A 14 8.14 13.34 -6.87
CA LEU A 14 7.53 13.11 -5.57
C LEU A 14 5.99 13.07 -5.67
N GLU A 15 5.38 14.03 -6.37
CA GLU A 15 3.93 14.05 -6.62
C GLU A 15 3.47 12.78 -7.33
N LYS A 16 4.15 12.37 -8.40
CA LYS A 16 3.82 11.13 -9.11
C LYS A 16 3.97 9.90 -8.20
N LYS A 17 4.98 9.87 -7.34
CA LYS A 17 5.16 8.78 -6.38
C LYS A 17 4.04 8.74 -5.35
N GLU A 18 3.62 9.88 -4.82
CA GLU A 18 2.49 9.96 -3.89
C GLU A 18 1.18 9.57 -4.56
N ILE A 19 0.90 10.04 -5.78
CA ILE A 19 -0.29 9.64 -6.56
C ILE A 19 -0.30 8.12 -6.77
N ILE A 20 0.80 7.53 -7.26
CA ILE A 20 0.91 6.07 -7.42
C ILE A 20 0.72 5.36 -6.08
N SER A 21 1.23 5.94 -4.98
CA SER A 21 1.05 5.37 -3.65
C SER A 21 -0.41 5.39 -3.21
N GLU A 22 -1.14 6.47 -3.45
CA GLU A 22 -2.57 6.59 -3.13
C GLU A 22 -3.41 5.62 -3.97
N GLU A 23 -3.12 5.51 -5.27
CA GLU A 23 -3.77 4.53 -6.16
C GLU A 23 -3.59 3.09 -5.66
N ARG A 24 -2.37 2.74 -5.24
CA ARG A 24 -2.08 1.39 -4.71
C ARG A 24 -2.69 1.15 -3.34
N GLU A 25 -2.76 2.16 -2.48
CA GLU A 25 -3.49 2.04 -1.22
C GLU A 25 -4.99 1.76 -1.48
N TYR A 26 -5.60 2.49 -2.41
CA TYR A 26 -7.00 2.28 -2.80
C TYR A 26 -7.21 0.89 -3.41
N GLU A 27 -6.37 0.48 -4.36
CA GLU A 27 -6.46 -0.85 -4.99
C GLU A 27 -6.36 -1.99 -3.95
N LEU A 28 -5.47 -1.85 -2.96
CA LEU A 28 -5.35 -2.83 -1.88
C LEU A 28 -6.59 -2.86 -0.98
N LEU A 29 -7.14 -1.69 -0.62
CA LEU A 29 -8.37 -1.61 0.18
C LEU A 29 -9.56 -2.21 -0.55
N GLU A 30 -9.79 -1.82 -1.80
CA GLU A 30 -10.87 -2.35 -2.64
C GLU A 30 -10.77 -3.87 -2.78
N PHE A 31 -9.56 -4.38 -2.96
CA PHE A 31 -9.33 -5.82 -3.00
C PHE A 31 -9.69 -6.50 -1.66
N LEU A 32 -9.26 -5.91 -0.54
CA LEU A 32 -9.49 -6.45 0.80
C LEU A 32 -10.98 -6.44 1.19
N ASP A 33 -11.78 -5.52 0.66
CA ASP A 33 -13.22 -5.40 0.99
C ASP A 33 -13.99 -6.69 0.70
N ASN A 34 -13.54 -7.45 -0.30
CA ASN A 34 -14.10 -8.75 -0.69
C ASN A 34 -13.20 -9.95 -0.32
N ASN A 35 -12.01 -9.71 0.25
CA ASN A 35 -10.96 -10.72 0.47
C ASN A 35 -10.23 -10.54 1.81
N GLU A 36 -10.96 -10.28 2.89
CA GLU A 36 -10.39 -10.22 4.24
C GLU A 36 -9.82 -11.58 4.69
N GLY A 37 -8.99 -11.57 5.74
CA GLY A 37 -8.43 -12.80 6.32
C GLY A 37 -7.27 -13.41 5.52
N LEU A 38 -6.74 -12.66 4.55
CA LEU A 38 -5.55 -13.05 3.79
C LEU A 38 -4.28 -12.56 4.48
N ASN A 39 -3.20 -13.31 4.31
CA ASN A 39 -1.86 -12.87 4.70
C ASN A 39 -1.13 -12.15 3.54
N VAL A 40 -0.02 -11.48 3.83
CA VAL A 40 0.79 -10.74 2.83
C VAL A 40 1.20 -11.61 1.64
N TYR A 41 1.49 -12.90 1.86
CA TYR A 41 1.86 -13.82 0.78
C TYR A 41 0.68 -14.07 -0.17
N GLN A 42 -0.50 -14.32 0.38
CA GLN A 42 -1.72 -14.57 -0.39
C GLN A 42 -2.15 -13.30 -1.16
N LEU A 43 -2.09 -12.14 -0.52
CA LEU A 43 -2.35 -10.85 -1.16
C LEU A 43 -1.39 -10.60 -2.34
N SER A 44 -0.08 -10.81 -2.13
CA SER A 44 0.93 -10.72 -3.20
C SER A 44 0.60 -11.64 -4.39
N LYS A 45 0.21 -12.89 -4.13
CA LYS A 45 -0.15 -13.84 -5.19
C LYS A 45 -1.41 -13.46 -5.96
N ARG A 46 -2.41 -12.86 -5.29
CA ARG A 46 -3.68 -12.50 -5.94
C ARG A 46 -3.62 -11.16 -6.68
N LEU A 47 -2.91 -10.18 -6.14
CA LEU A 47 -2.71 -8.86 -6.74
C LEU A 47 -1.59 -8.85 -7.81
N GLY A 48 -0.72 -9.86 -7.81
CA GLY A 48 0.47 -9.89 -8.67
C GLY A 48 1.57 -8.93 -8.23
N TRP A 49 1.52 -8.45 -6.99
CA TRP A 49 2.50 -7.51 -6.43
C TRP A 49 3.64 -8.23 -5.72
N ASP A 50 4.78 -7.55 -5.58
CA ASP A 50 5.85 -8.02 -4.70
C ASP A 50 5.40 -8.05 -3.23
N LYS A 51 5.92 -9.00 -2.46
CA LYS A 51 5.56 -9.14 -1.03
C LYS A 51 5.95 -7.92 -0.21
N ASN A 52 7.08 -7.29 -0.50
CA ASN A 52 7.50 -6.09 0.23
C ASN A 52 6.61 -4.91 -0.14
N LEU A 53 6.16 -4.84 -1.39
CA LEU A 53 5.22 -3.81 -1.84
C LEU A 53 3.87 -3.93 -1.13
N VAL A 54 3.31 -5.15 -1.05
CA VAL A 54 2.10 -5.41 -0.26
C VAL A 54 2.32 -5.08 1.21
N GLY A 55 3.41 -5.55 1.81
CA GLY A 55 3.73 -5.26 3.21
C GLY A 55 3.87 -3.76 3.50
N TYR A 56 4.48 -3.00 2.58
CA TYR A 56 4.60 -1.55 2.66
C TYR A 56 3.23 -0.87 2.69
N TYR A 57 2.34 -1.21 1.74
CA TYR A 57 1.00 -0.61 1.69
C TYR A 57 0.09 -1.07 2.82
N VAL A 58 0.14 -2.34 3.24
CA VAL A 58 -0.56 -2.81 4.44
C VAL A 58 -0.14 -1.98 5.66
N SER A 59 1.15 -1.75 5.86
CA SER A 59 1.63 -0.92 6.99
C SER A 59 1.17 0.54 6.91
N ARG A 60 1.10 1.12 5.70
CA ARG A 60 0.57 2.48 5.52
C ARG A 60 -0.92 2.55 5.83
N LEU A 61 -1.71 1.59 5.34
CA LEU A 61 -3.14 1.50 5.62
C LEU A 61 -3.43 1.25 7.11
N GLU A 62 -2.61 0.42 7.76
CA GLU A 62 -2.71 0.16 9.21
C GLU A 62 -2.44 1.45 10.02
N LYS A 63 -1.41 2.24 9.64
CA LYS A 63 -1.14 3.55 10.26
C LYS A 63 -2.27 4.55 10.06
N LYS A 64 -3.01 4.44 8.95
CA LYS A 64 -4.21 5.24 8.67
C LYS A 64 -5.47 4.70 9.36
N ASN A 65 -5.35 3.61 10.14
CA ASN A 65 -6.44 2.90 10.79
C ASN A 65 -7.50 2.35 9.81
N LEU A 66 -7.15 2.13 8.55
CA LEU A 66 -8.07 1.61 7.52
C LEU A 66 -8.09 0.08 7.48
N VAL A 67 -7.01 -0.56 7.94
CA VAL A 67 -6.93 -2.02 8.12
C VAL A 67 -6.37 -2.35 9.49
N ARG A 68 -6.65 -3.55 9.97
CA ARG A 68 -6.03 -4.15 11.15
C ARG A 68 -5.40 -5.49 10.81
N ILE A 69 -4.42 -5.89 11.62
CA ILE A 69 -3.72 -7.16 11.50
C ILE A 69 -4.05 -8.00 12.73
N GLU A 70 -4.62 -9.19 12.51
CA GLU A 70 -4.88 -10.17 13.56
C GLU A 70 -3.98 -11.40 13.39
N ILE A 71 -3.72 -12.12 14.48
CA ILE A 71 -2.95 -13.38 14.44
C ILE A 71 -3.93 -14.54 14.57
N GLU A 72 -4.04 -15.33 13.52
CA GLU A 72 -4.88 -16.52 13.48
C GLU A 72 -4.06 -17.72 13.01
N ASN A 73 -4.16 -18.85 13.73
CA ASN A 73 -3.40 -20.06 13.41
C ASN A 73 -1.89 -19.79 13.22
N ASN A 74 -1.33 -18.89 14.03
CA ASN A 74 0.07 -18.43 13.96
C ASN A 74 0.45 -17.69 12.67
N GLU A 75 -0.54 -17.18 11.91
CA GLU A 75 -0.34 -16.33 10.73
C GLU A 75 -0.96 -14.95 10.92
N LYS A 76 -0.33 -13.92 10.36
CA LYS A 76 -0.89 -12.56 10.31
C LYS A 76 -1.93 -12.46 9.19
N LYS A 77 -3.15 -12.09 9.54
CA LYS A 77 -4.29 -11.89 8.64
C LYS A 77 -4.69 -10.43 8.62
N ILE A 78 -5.02 -9.90 7.44
CA ILE A 78 -5.38 -8.50 7.23
C ILE A 78 -6.90 -8.37 7.08
N TYR A 79 -7.48 -7.40 7.77
CA TYR A 79 -8.92 -7.10 7.80
C TYR A 79 -9.17 -5.60 7.62
N ILE A 80 -10.28 -5.20 6.99
CA ILE A 80 -10.67 -3.78 6.92
C ILE A 80 -11.27 -3.35 8.25
N ASN A 81 -10.90 -2.16 8.70
CA ASN A 81 -11.57 -1.49 9.81
C ASN A 81 -12.85 -0.83 9.29
N ARG A 82 -13.99 -1.39 9.71
CA ARG A 82 -15.32 -0.91 9.30
C ARG A 82 -15.89 0.15 10.25
N GLU A 83 -15.16 0.50 11.30
CA GLU A 83 -15.57 1.54 12.22
C GLU A 83 -15.17 2.91 11.66
N SER A 84 -16.18 3.63 11.15
CA SER A 84 -16.17 5.09 10.96
C SER A 84 -16.70 5.78 12.22
#